data_AF-A0A7X7MQB4-F1
#
_entry.id   AF-A0A7X7MQB4-F1
#
_cell.length_a   1.000
_cell.length_b   1.000
_cell.length_c   1.000
_cell.angle_alpha   90.00
_cell.angle_beta   90.00
_cell.angle_gamma   90.00
#
_symmetry.space_group_name_H-M   'P 1'
#
loop_
_entity.id
_entity.type
_entity.pdbx_description
1 polymer ?
#
loop_
_entity_poly.entity_id
_entity_poly.type
_entity_poly.pdbx_seq_one_letter_code
_entity_poly.pdbx_strand_id
1 'polypeptide(L)'
;IADYLQLGGKTEDEKVARLVKAIEDLKAKLDIPASIREAGVPEQAFAAALDTLAEDAFDDQCTGANPRYPLIGEIKCLYQNAYRHGSALRLDGPDDQSTPGSRECEELSKPKT
;
A
#
# COMPACT_ATOMS: atom_id res chain seq x y z
N ILE A 1 10.24 16.16 -1.58
CA ILE A 1 8.80 16.53 -1.71
C ILE A 1 8.28 17.20 -0.44
N ALA A 2 8.35 16.55 0.74
CA ALA A 2 7.86 17.14 2.00
C ALA A 2 8.45 18.53 2.32
N ASP A 3 9.76 18.73 2.08
CA ASP A 3 10.41 20.05 2.29
C ASP A 3 9.88 21.12 1.32
N TYR A 4 9.67 20.76 0.05
CA TYR A 4 9.13 21.67 -0.96
C TYR A 4 7.69 22.10 -0.62
N LEU A 5 6.91 21.17 -0.07
CA LEU A 5 5.54 21.42 0.39
C LEU A 5 5.47 21.99 1.83
N GLN A 6 6.62 22.25 2.47
CA GLN A 6 6.73 22.83 3.81
C GLN A 6 5.96 22.04 4.90
N LEU A 7 5.92 20.71 4.81
CA LEU A 7 5.17 19.86 5.76
C LEU A 7 5.87 19.66 7.12
N GLY A 8 7.13 20.09 7.23
CA GLY A 8 7.98 19.92 8.42
C GLY A 8 8.55 18.50 8.57
N GLY A 9 9.14 18.22 9.73
CA GLY A 9 9.87 16.97 10.03
C GLY A 9 11.38 17.18 10.12
N LYS A 10 12.02 16.54 11.10
CA LYS A 10 13.45 16.64 11.36
C LYS A 10 14.24 15.48 10.74
N THR A 11 13.64 14.30 10.68
CA THR A 11 14.21 13.10 10.08
C THR A 11 13.53 12.77 8.76
N GLU A 12 14.17 11.92 7.95
CA GLU A 12 13.58 11.44 6.69
C GLU A 12 12.26 10.69 6.93
N ASP A 13 12.23 9.79 7.92
CA ASP A 13 11.02 9.04 8.29
C ASP A 13 9.87 9.96 8.71
N GLU A 14 10.15 10.98 9.52
CA GLU A 14 9.13 11.97 9.90
C GLU A 14 8.59 12.72 8.68
N LYS A 15 9.46 13.07 7.73
CA LYS A 15 9.07 13.77 6.49
C LYS A 15 8.19 12.88 5.61
N VAL A 16 8.53 11.60 5.47
CA VAL A 16 7.73 10.63 4.72
C VAL A 16 6.35 10.44 5.38
N ALA A 17 6.31 10.22 6.70
CA ALA A 17 5.06 10.09 7.44
C ALA A 17 4.17 11.33 7.31
N ARG A 18 4.75 12.53 7.38
CA ARG A 18 4.01 13.80 7.19
C ARG A 18 3.48 13.96 5.76
N LEU A 19 4.24 13.54 4.76
CA LEU A 19 3.78 13.54 3.37
C LEU A 19 2.60 12.58 3.16
N VAL A 20 2.69 11.36 3.67
CA VAL A 20 1.60 10.38 3.60
C VAL A 20 0.35 10.92 4.31
N LYS A 21 0.51 11.48 5.51
CA LYS A 21 -0.61 12.12 6.22
C LYS A 21 -1.25 13.24 5.40
N ALA A 22 -0.45 14.10 4.76
CA ALA A 22 -0.99 15.20 3.95
C ALA A 22 -1.79 14.70 2.73
N ILE A 23 -1.37 13.59 2.12
CA ILE A 23 -2.09 12.94 1.02
C ILE A 23 -3.41 12.34 1.52
N GLU A 24 -3.41 11.68 2.67
CA GLU A 24 -4.63 11.12 3.26
C GLU A 24 -5.62 12.22 3.70
N ASP A 25 -5.13 13.30 4.32
CA ASP A 25 -5.95 14.47 4.64
C ASP A 25 -6.56 15.10 3.37
N LEU A 26 -5.86 15.09 2.23
CA LEU A 26 -6.36 15.58 0.95
C LEU A 26 -7.42 14.65 0.36
N LYS A 27 -7.19 13.33 0.37
CA LYS A 27 -8.17 12.33 -0.09
C LYS A 27 -9.49 12.48 0.67
N ALA A 28 -9.42 12.64 1.99
CA ALA A 28 -10.60 12.84 2.84
C ALA A 28 -11.36 14.13 2.50
N LYS A 29 -10.65 15.24 2.23
CA LYS A 29 -11.29 16.51 1.80
C LYS A 29 -12.00 16.43 0.45
N LEU A 30 -11.61 15.46 -0.38
CA LEU A 30 -12.19 15.21 -1.70
C LEU A 30 -13.22 14.07 -1.67
N ASP A 31 -13.61 13.60 -0.48
CA ASP A 31 -14.53 12.49 -0.28
C ASP A 31 -14.11 11.19 -1.02
N ILE A 32 -12.80 10.98 -1.16
CA ILE A 32 -12.26 9.75 -1.75
C ILE A 32 -12.33 8.64 -0.69
N PRO A 33 -12.93 7.46 -1.00
CA PRO A 33 -12.99 6.33 -0.08
C PRO A 33 -11.61 5.95 0.46
N ALA A 34 -11.52 5.57 1.73
CA ALA A 34 -10.22 5.30 2.35
C ALA A 34 -9.59 4.03 1.75
N SER A 35 -10.42 3.05 1.37
CA SER A 35 -10.02 1.72 0.90
C SER A 35 -10.80 1.26 -0.34
N ILE A 36 -10.30 0.23 -1.03
CA ILE A 36 -11.00 -0.40 -2.16
C ILE A 36 -12.34 -1.00 -1.71
N ARG A 37 -12.41 -1.52 -0.48
CA ARG A 37 -13.65 -2.00 0.14
C ARG A 37 -14.68 -0.88 0.31
N GLU A 38 -14.26 0.27 0.81
CA GLU A 38 -15.14 1.44 0.97
C GLU A 38 -15.58 2.05 -0.36
N ALA A 39 -14.80 1.84 -1.43
CA ALA A 39 -15.22 2.17 -2.79
C ALA A 39 -16.32 1.25 -3.35
N GLY A 40 -16.76 0.24 -2.58
CA GLY A 40 -17.90 -0.62 -2.91
C GLY A 40 -17.54 -1.92 -3.63
N VAL A 41 -16.26 -2.30 -3.70
CA VAL A 41 -15.84 -3.56 -4.32
C VAL A 41 -16.16 -4.73 -3.38
N PRO A 42 -16.93 -5.76 -3.83
CA PRO A 42 -17.21 -6.93 -3.02
C PRO A 42 -15.96 -7.78 -2.76
N GLU A 43 -15.82 -8.29 -1.53
CA GLU A 43 -14.64 -9.07 -1.12
C GLU A 43 -14.42 -10.30 -1.97
N GLN A 44 -15.48 -11.02 -2.33
CA GLN A 44 -15.38 -12.19 -3.18
C GLN A 44 -14.88 -11.85 -4.58
N ALA A 45 -15.32 -10.72 -5.14
CA ALA A 45 -14.87 -10.26 -6.45
C ALA A 45 -13.41 -9.81 -6.41
N PHE A 46 -13.02 -9.08 -5.35
CA PHE A 46 -11.63 -8.68 -5.12
C PHE A 46 -10.71 -9.91 -4.97
N ALA A 47 -11.06 -10.85 -4.09
CA ALA A 47 -10.25 -12.05 -3.84
C ALA A 47 -10.10 -12.93 -5.08
N ALA A 48 -11.16 -13.05 -5.90
CA ALA A 48 -11.11 -13.80 -7.15
C ALA A 48 -10.21 -13.14 -8.21
N ALA A 49 -10.07 -11.82 -8.19
CA ALA A 49 -9.25 -11.07 -9.16
C ALA A 49 -7.81 -10.80 -8.68
N LEU A 50 -7.53 -10.94 -7.38
CA LEU A 50 -6.27 -10.51 -6.76
C LEU A 50 -5.03 -11.10 -7.42
N ASP A 51 -5.08 -12.38 -7.79
CA ASP A 51 -3.93 -13.05 -8.39
C ASP A 51 -3.58 -12.46 -9.76
N THR A 52 -4.59 -12.31 -10.63
CA THR A 52 -4.46 -11.71 -11.96
C THR A 52 -4.06 -10.23 -11.88
N LEU A 53 -4.67 -9.46 -10.98
CA LEU A 53 -4.35 -8.03 -10.82
C LEU A 53 -2.89 -7.78 -10.45
N ALA A 54 -2.27 -8.69 -9.69
CA ALA A 54 -0.87 -8.56 -9.30
C ALA A 54 0.10 -8.98 -10.42
N GLU A 55 -0.27 -9.98 -11.22
CA GLU A 55 0.48 -10.36 -12.42
C GLU A 55 0.43 -9.25 -13.47
N ASP A 56 -0.77 -8.74 -13.77
CA ASP A 56 -0.95 -7.63 -14.72
C ASP A 56 -0.19 -6.37 -14.27
N ALA A 57 -0.20 -6.05 -12.97
CA ALA A 57 0.56 -4.93 -12.43
C ALA A 57 2.08 -5.16 -12.50
N PHE A 58 2.56 -6.40 -12.38
CA PHE A 58 3.98 -6.72 -12.55
C PHE A 58 4.43 -6.55 -14.00
N ASP A 59 3.60 -6.95 -14.96
CA ASP A 59 3.87 -6.87 -16.40
C ASP A 59 3.57 -5.48 -17.02
N ASP A 60 3.03 -4.54 -16.24
CA ASP A 60 2.81 -3.16 -16.68
C ASP A 60 4.15 -2.47 -16.99
N GLN A 61 4.21 -1.79 -18.14
CA GLN A 61 5.41 -1.10 -18.62
C GLN A 61 5.91 -0.02 -17.63
N CYS A 62 5.02 0.51 -16.78
CA CYS A 62 5.37 1.49 -15.76
C CYS A 62 6.14 0.86 -14.58
N THR A 63 5.94 -0.43 -14.29
CA THR A 63 6.55 -1.12 -13.14
C THR A 63 8.07 -1.20 -13.24
N GLY A 64 8.60 -1.29 -14.46
CA GLY A 64 10.06 -1.27 -14.71
C GLY A 64 10.76 0.02 -14.26
N ALA A 65 10.04 1.13 -14.13
CA ALA A 65 10.58 2.41 -13.65
C ALA A 65 10.43 2.62 -12.14
N ASN A 66 9.80 1.67 -11.41
CA ASN A 66 9.65 1.78 -9.97
C ASN A 66 11.03 1.69 -9.28
N PRO A 67 11.38 2.58 -8.34
CA PRO A 67 12.70 2.58 -7.70
C PRO A 67 13.03 1.30 -6.93
N ARG A 68 12.01 0.51 -6.58
CA ARG A 68 12.14 -0.86 -6.05
C ARG A 68 11.45 -1.83 -7.00
N TYR A 69 12.17 -2.74 -7.62
CA TYR A 69 11.56 -3.77 -8.45
C TYR A 69 10.76 -4.74 -7.56
N PRO A 70 9.42 -4.82 -7.68
CA PRO A 70 8.59 -5.57 -6.75
C PRO A 70 8.46 -7.04 -7.17
N LEU A 71 8.22 -7.92 -6.20
CA LEU A 71 7.74 -9.28 -6.47
C LEU A 71 6.21 -9.28 -6.60
N ILE A 72 5.65 -10.20 -7.39
CA ILE A 72 4.19 -10.38 -7.52
C ILE A 72 3.52 -10.54 -6.13
N GLY A 73 4.13 -11.30 -5.22
CA GLY A 73 3.63 -11.46 -3.85
C GLY A 73 3.58 -10.15 -3.04
N GLU A 74 4.56 -9.26 -3.24
CA GLU A 74 4.59 -7.94 -2.61
C GLU A 74 3.49 -7.03 -3.18
N ILE A 75 3.21 -7.12 -4.49
CA ILE A 75 2.09 -6.41 -5.13
C ILE A 75 0.75 -6.91 -4.56
N LYS A 76 0.58 -8.24 -4.40
CA LYS A 76 -0.64 -8.82 -3.78
C LYS A 76 -0.83 -8.29 -2.35
N CYS A 77 0.24 -8.23 -1.57
CA CYS A 77 0.21 -7.63 -0.24
C CYS A 77 -0.26 -6.17 -0.26
N LEU A 78 0.27 -5.36 -1.19
CA LEU A 78 -0.15 -3.96 -1.35
C LEU A 78 -1.66 -3.85 -1.68
N TYR A 79 -2.16 -4.69 -2.59
CA TYR A 79 -3.59 -4.74 -2.91
C TYR A 79 -4.44 -5.12 -1.70
N GLN A 80 -4.05 -6.14 -0.92
CA GLN A 80 -4.78 -6.54 0.29
C GLN A 80 -4.80 -5.44 1.34
N ASN A 81 -3.67 -4.74 1.52
CA ASN A 81 -3.60 -3.61 2.44
C ASN A 81 -4.46 -2.43 1.97
N ALA A 82 -4.44 -2.12 0.67
CA ALA A 82 -5.31 -1.10 0.09
C ALA A 82 -6.81 -1.47 0.16
N TYR A 83 -7.14 -2.76 0.14
CA TYR A 83 -8.51 -3.25 0.30
C TYR A 83 -9.00 -3.16 1.74
N ARG A 84 -8.19 -3.55 2.73
CA ARG A 84 -8.60 -3.62 4.15
C ARG A 84 -8.38 -2.33 4.93
N HIS A 85 -7.23 -1.68 4.74
CA HIS A 85 -6.70 -0.69 5.69
C HIS A 85 -6.75 0.73 5.16
N GLY A 86 -6.76 0.93 3.84
CA GLY A 86 -6.90 2.25 3.27
C GLY A 86 -5.92 3.27 3.87
N SER A 87 -6.46 4.37 4.43
CA SER A 87 -5.76 5.45 5.14
C SER A 87 -5.02 5.04 6.43
N ALA A 88 -5.11 3.77 6.87
CA ALA A 88 -4.47 3.23 8.06
C ALA A 88 -3.22 2.38 7.75
N LEU A 89 -2.58 2.59 6.58
CA LEU A 89 -1.19 2.16 6.35
C LEU A 89 -0.28 2.89 7.33
N ARG A 90 -0.19 2.36 8.56
CA ARG A 90 0.77 2.79 9.58
C ARG A 90 2.17 2.53 9.04
N LEU A 91 2.87 3.61 8.69
CA LEU A 91 4.30 3.61 8.44
C LEU A 91 5.04 3.54 9.78
N ASP A 92 4.84 2.48 10.53
CA ASP A 92 5.62 2.21 11.73
C ASP A 92 6.80 1.31 11.33
N GLY A 93 7.98 1.62 11.87
CA GLY A 93 9.30 1.20 11.37
C GLY A 93 9.55 -0.32 11.22
N PRO A 94 10.73 -0.70 10.70
CA PRO A 94 11.01 -2.02 10.13
C PRO A 94 10.91 -3.24 11.08
N ASP A 95 10.56 -3.07 12.36
CA ASP A 95 10.67 -4.13 13.37
C ASP A 95 9.38 -4.48 14.13
N ASP A 96 8.21 -3.92 13.80
CA ASP A 96 6.97 -4.28 14.51
C ASP A 96 6.21 -5.47 13.84
N GLN A 97 6.61 -6.68 14.24
CA GLN A 97 5.98 -7.97 13.90
C GLN A 97 4.57 -8.17 14.53
N SER A 98 3.96 -7.13 15.11
CA SER A 98 2.62 -7.17 15.70
C SER A 98 1.50 -6.73 14.77
N THR A 99 1.82 -6.27 13.55
CA THR A 99 0.82 -5.91 12.54
C THR A 99 0.16 -7.18 11.93
N PRO A 100 -1.17 -7.35 11.99
CA PRO A 100 -1.83 -8.55 11.47
C PRO A 100 -1.57 -8.80 9.97
N GLY A 101 -1.29 -7.75 9.18
CA GLY A 101 -1.03 -7.85 7.74
C GLY A 101 0.39 -8.27 7.35
N SER A 102 1.40 -8.07 8.20
CA SER A 102 2.80 -8.36 7.84
C SER A 102 3.09 -9.85 7.73
N ARG A 103 2.53 -10.67 8.63
CA ARG A 103 2.67 -12.14 8.59
C ARG A 103 1.95 -12.76 7.39
N GLU A 104 0.77 -12.24 7.05
CA GLU A 104 -0.02 -12.69 5.91
C GLU A 104 0.70 -12.38 4.58
N CYS A 105 1.31 -11.20 4.49
CA CYS A 105 2.12 -10.79 3.33
C CYS A 105 3.43 -11.57 3.19
N GLU A 106 4.10 -11.90 4.31
CA GLU A 106 5.29 -12.75 4.31
C GLU A 106 5.00 -14.16 3.81
N GLU A 107 3.83 -14.73 4.12
CA GLU A 107 3.42 -16.04 3.61
C GLU A 107 3.12 -16.01 2.11
N LEU A 108 2.49 -14.94 1.60
CA LEU A 108 2.19 -14.76 0.18
C LEU A 108 3.42 -14.50 -0.69
N SER A 109 4.53 -14.04 -0.09
CA SER A 109 5.81 -13.82 -0.77
C SER A 109 6.69 -15.08 -0.83
N LYS A 110 6.30 -16.20 -0.20
CA LYS A 110 7.07 -17.44 -0.24
C LYS A 110 6.85 -18.17 -1.57
N PRO A 111 7.90 -18.76 -2.17
CA PRO A 111 7.75 -19.56 -3.38
C PRO A 111 6.87 -20.79 -3.08
N LYS A 112 5.83 -21.02 -3.90
CA LYS A 112 5.03 -22.26 -3.86
C LYS A 112 5.93 -23.41 -4.33
N THR A 113 6.25 -24.34 -3.43
CA THR A 113 6.86 -25.65 -3.76
C THR A 113 5.89 -26.56 -4.48
#